data_AF-A0A932X5Q3-F1
#
_entry.id   AF-A0A932X5Q3-F1
#
_cell.length_a   1.000
_cell.length_b   1.000
_cell.length_c   1.000
_cell.angle_alpha   90.00
_cell.angle_beta   90.00
_cell.angle_gamma   90.00
#
_symmetry.space_group_name_H-M   'P 1'
#
loop_
_entity.id
_entity.type
_entity.pdbx_description
1 polymer ?
#
loop_
_entity_poly.entity_id
_entity_poly.type
_entity_poly.pdbx_seq_one_letter_code
_entity_poly.pdbx_strand_id
1 'polypeptide(L)'
;MLHVPTFRQPDDVACLPTCVRAVLAFRGYPLSDEDASRLCQTDYEGTVIDLALSGLADAGLDADLHQFESVAELRELIADGQPVVTFLRHPSGSLHAVVVCDVTPSAVTVMDPGPGEYAMLPLSRFEDLWCRVQNEGIVVGRTAASASRP
;
A
#
# COMPACT_ATOMS: atom_id res chain seq x y z
N MET A 1 8.84 10.63 8.21
CA MET A 1 8.25 10.42 6.87
C MET A 1 9.21 9.70 5.94
N LEU A 2 8.74 8.62 5.33
CA LEU A 2 9.40 7.88 4.26
C LEU A 2 9.20 8.59 2.92
N HIS A 3 10.26 8.76 2.13
CA HIS A 3 10.21 9.41 0.83
C HIS A 3 9.89 8.42 -0.30
N VAL A 4 8.68 7.84 -0.27
CA VAL A 4 8.19 6.95 -1.31
C VAL A 4 7.94 7.73 -2.61
N PRO A 5 8.48 7.33 -3.79
CA PRO A 5 8.21 8.02 -5.05
C PRO A 5 6.71 8.21 -5.31
N THR A 6 6.31 9.39 -5.76
CA THR A 6 4.91 9.66 -6.08
C THR A 6 4.63 9.31 -7.54
N PHE A 7 3.52 8.59 -7.76
CA PHE A 7 3.06 8.22 -9.09
C PHE A 7 1.57 8.50 -9.18
N ARG A 8 1.12 9.04 -10.31
CA ARG A 8 -0.29 9.22 -10.60
C ARG A 8 -0.80 7.98 -11.33
N GLN A 9 -1.94 7.43 -10.89
CA GLN A 9 -2.58 6.31 -11.58
C GLN A 9 -3.03 6.73 -12.99
N PRO A 10 -2.84 5.87 -14.00
CA PRO A 10 -3.20 6.19 -15.39
C PRO A 10 -4.72 6.24 -15.63
N ASP A 11 -5.51 5.55 -14.82
CA ASP A 11 -6.96 5.43 -14.93
C ASP A 11 -7.61 5.19 -13.56
N ASP A 12 -8.94 5.05 -13.51
CA ASP A 12 -9.72 4.91 -12.28
C ASP A 12 -9.59 3.53 -11.59
N VAL A 13 -8.95 2.55 -12.24
CA VAL A 13 -8.84 1.16 -11.74
C VAL A 13 -7.44 0.80 -11.25
N ALA A 14 -6.44 1.62 -11.56
CA ALA A 14 -5.02 1.36 -11.28
C ALA A 14 -4.50 1.89 -9.94
N CYS A 15 -5.34 2.18 -8.94
CA CYS A 15 -4.88 2.71 -7.64
C CYS A 15 -3.92 1.75 -6.92
N LEU A 16 -4.27 0.44 -6.85
CA LEU A 16 -3.45 -0.59 -6.21
C LEU A 16 -2.11 -0.83 -6.94
N PRO A 17 -2.06 -1.11 -8.25
CA PRO A 17 -0.78 -1.30 -8.94
C PRO A 17 0.11 -0.06 -8.86
N THR A 18 -0.45 1.16 -8.87
CA THR A 18 0.33 2.39 -8.70
C THR A 18 0.97 2.47 -7.31
N CYS A 19 0.24 2.07 -6.25
CA CYS A 19 0.79 2.00 -4.89
C CYS A 19 1.89 0.94 -4.76
N VAL A 20 1.67 -0.24 -5.34
CA VAL A 20 2.66 -1.33 -5.38
C VAL A 20 3.93 -0.88 -6.11
N ARG A 21 3.79 -0.23 -7.27
CA ARG A 21 4.89 0.38 -8.04
C ARG A 21 5.68 1.37 -7.18
N ALA A 22 4.99 2.24 -6.44
CA ALA A 22 5.63 3.23 -5.57
C ALA A 22 6.46 2.57 -4.45
N VAL A 23 5.89 1.58 -3.77
CA VAL A 23 6.58 0.84 -2.70
C VAL A 23 7.78 0.05 -3.22
N LEU A 24 7.64 -0.63 -4.36
CA LEU A 24 8.75 -1.36 -4.99
C LEU A 24 9.87 -0.43 -5.45
N ALA A 25 9.53 0.72 -6.05
CA ALA A 25 10.49 1.74 -6.43
C ALA A 25 11.25 2.30 -5.20
N PHE A 26 10.56 2.56 -4.08
CA PHE A 26 11.19 2.95 -2.82
C PHE A 26 12.20 1.89 -2.32
N ARG A 27 11.92 0.61 -2.57
CA ARG A 27 12.78 -0.53 -2.21
C ARG A 27 13.89 -0.83 -3.23
N GLY A 28 14.04 -0.02 -4.27
CA GLY A 28 15.07 -0.20 -5.30
C GLY A 28 14.68 -1.15 -6.44
N TYR A 29 13.40 -1.51 -6.56
CA TYR A 29 12.84 -2.34 -7.63
C TYR A 29 11.86 -1.53 -8.49
N PRO A 30 12.34 -0.62 -9.36
CA PRO A 30 11.45 0.20 -10.17
C PRO A 30 10.70 -0.66 -11.19
N LEU A 31 9.39 -0.40 -11.35
CA LEU A 31 8.54 -1.00 -12.37
C LEU A 31 7.92 0.08 -13.27
N SER A 32 7.60 -0.32 -14.51
CA SER A 32 6.69 0.46 -15.36
C SER A 32 5.24 0.33 -14.86
N ASP A 33 4.35 1.22 -15.31
CA ASP A 33 2.92 1.12 -14.99
C ASP A 33 2.31 -0.18 -15.55
N GLU A 34 2.71 -0.57 -16.75
CA GLU A 34 2.27 -1.81 -17.39
C GLU A 34 2.71 -3.05 -16.60
N ASP A 35 3.97 -3.08 -16.16
CA ASP A 35 4.48 -4.21 -15.37
C ASP A 35 3.78 -4.29 -14.01
N ALA A 36 3.55 -3.16 -13.34
CA ALA A 36 2.86 -3.12 -12.06
C ALA A 36 1.40 -3.62 -12.19
N SER A 37 0.66 -3.14 -13.20
CA SER A 37 -0.70 -3.62 -13.49
C SER A 37 -0.72 -5.11 -13.84
N ARG A 38 0.27 -5.60 -14.59
CA ARG A 38 0.38 -7.03 -14.93
C ARG A 38 0.66 -7.88 -13.69
N LEU A 39 1.57 -7.47 -12.82
CA LEU A 39 1.85 -8.17 -11.56
C LEU A 39 0.63 -8.16 -10.63
N CYS A 40 -0.10 -7.05 -10.57
CA CYS A 40 -1.32 -6.96 -9.77
C CYS A 40 -2.52 -7.66 -10.42
N GLN A 41 -2.39 -8.17 -11.65
CA GLN A 41 -3.51 -8.73 -12.44
C GLN A 41 -4.70 -7.76 -12.55
N THR A 42 -4.40 -6.47 -12.71
CA THR A 42 -5.42 -5.43 -12.85
C THR A 42 -6.13 -5.54 -14.20
N ASP A 43 -7.45 -5.44 -14.19
CA ASP A 43 -8.29 -5.41 -15.39
C ASP A 43 -9.22 -4.19 -15.41
N TYR A 44 -10.24 -4.19 -16.28
CA TYR A 44 -11.17 -3.08 -16.44
C TYR A 44 -12.13 -2.90 -15.25
N GLU A 45 -12.24 -3.88 -14.34
CA GLU A 45 -13.08 -3.80 -13.14
C GLU A 45 -12.29 -3.33 -11.92
N GLY A 46 -10.96 -3.42 -11.95
CA GLY A 46 -10.11 -3.08 -10.83
C GLY A 46 -9.00 -4.09 -10.59
N THR A 47 -8.61 -4.16 -9.32
CA THR A 47 -7.64 -5.14 -8.85
C THR A 47 -8.25 -5.92 -7.69
N VAL A 48 -8.27 -7.24 -7.79
CA VAL A 48 -8.60 -8.13 -6.67
C VAL A 48 -7.33 -8.32 -5.83
N ILE A 49 -7.42 -8.04 -4.52
CA ILE A 49 -6.26 -8.07 -3.61
C ILE A 49 -5.54 -9.43 -3.67
N ASP A 50 -6.28 -10.53 -3.59
CA ASP A 50 -5.71 -11.90 -3.61
C ASP A 50 -4.95 -12.19 -4.91
N LEU A 51 -5.46 -11.72 -6.06
CA LEU A 51 -4.79 -11.89 -7.35
C LEU A 51 -3.52 -11.05 -7.42
N ALA A 52 -3.53 -9.84 -6.85
CA ALA A 52 -2.34 -9.01 -6.79
C ALA A 52 -1.24 -9.63 -5.92
N LEU A 53 -1.60 -10.20 -4.76
CA LEU A 53 -0.65 -10.92 -3.91
C LEU A 53 -0.09 -12.16 -4.60
N SER A 54 -0.94 -12.94 -5.28
CA SER A 54 -0.50 -14.09 -6.07
C SER A 54 0.48 -13.68 -7.17
N GLY A 55 0.17 -12.63 -7.93
CA GLY A 55 1.04 -12.18 -9.02
C GLY A 55 2.36 -11.57 -8.55
N LEU A 56 2.38 -10.92 -7.38
CA LEU A 56 3.62 -10.50 -6.72
C LEU A 56 4.46 -11.72 -6.28
N ALA A 57 3.84 -12.71 -5.66
CA ALA A 57 4.51 -13.93 -5.22
C ALA A 57 5.09 -14.72 -6.41
N ASP A 58 4.34 -14.85 -7.51
CA ASP A 58 4.80 -15.51 -8.74
C ASP A 58 6.01 -14.79 -9.38
N ALA A 59 6.15 -13.48 -9.15
CA ALA A 59 7.31 -12.69 -9.55
C ALA A 59 8.48 -12.75 -8.54
N GLY A 60 8.37 -13.57 -7.51
CA GLY A 60 9.37 -13.70 -6.44
C GLY A 60 9.40 -12.50 -5.48
N LEU A 61 8.35 -11.68 -5.47
CA LEU A 61 8.19 -10.57 -4.54
C LEU A 61 7.36 -11.04 -3.35
N ASP A 62 7.94 -10.94 -2.16
CA ASP A 62 7.25 -11.24 -0.93
C ASP A 62 6.25 -10.11 -0.60
N ALA A 63 4.99 -10.44 -0.42
CA ALA A 63 3.94 -9.49 -0.07
C ALA A 63 2.80 -10.22 0.66
N ASP A 64 2.36 -9.64 1.77
CA ASP A 64 1.28 -10.21 2.59
C ASP A 64 0.18 -9.19 2.81
N LEU A 65 -1.07 -9.67 2.84
CA LEU A 65 -2.18 -8.92 3.40
C LEU A 65 -2.09 -8.99 4.93
N HIS A 66 -1.93 -7.83 5.55
CA HIS A 66 -1.87 -7.70 6.99
C HIS A 66 -3.11 -6.98 7.50
N GLN A 67 -3.79 -7.59 8.47
CA GLN A 67 -4.86 -6.95 9.21
C GLN A 67 -4.29 -6.35 10.48
N PHE A 68 -4.31 -5.03 10.57
CA PHE A 68 -3.72 -4.32 11.69
C PHE A 68 -4.67 -4.23 12.88
N GLU A 69 -4.13 -4.37 14.09
CA GLU A 69 -4.91 -4.20 15.32
C GLU A 69 -5.14 -2.71 15.62
N SER A 70 -4.20 -1.84 15.24
CA SER A 70 -4.29 -0.40 15.51
C SER A 70 -3.36 0.43 14.61
N VAL A 71 -3.55 1.75 14.62
CA VAL A 71 -2.60 2.68 13.98
C VAL A 71 -1.23 2.69 14.68
N ALA A 72 -1.13 2.26 15.94
CA ALA A 72 0.16 2.15 16.62
C ALA A 72 1.07 1.12 15.95
N GLU A 73 0.52 -0.03 15.53
CA GLU A 73 1.24 -1.06 14.79
C GLU A 73 1.67 -0.56 13.40
N LEU A 74 0.77 0.13 12.69
CA LEU A 74 1.11 0.79 11.42
C LEU A 74 2.27 1.78 11.60
N ARG A 75 2.24 2.59 12.67
CA ARG A 75 3.31 3.54 12.99
C ARG A 75 4.65 2.86 13.25
N GLU A 76 4.66 1.70 13.90
CA GLU A 76 5.89 0.92 14.13
C GLU A 76 6.53 0.50 12.81
N LEU A 77 5.75 -0.04 11.86
CA LEU A 77 6.26 -0.35 10.52
C LEU A 77 6.84 0.88 9.81
N ILE A 78 6.11 2.00 9.82
CA ILE A 78 6.61 3.23 9.20
C ILE A 78 7.93 3.71 9.84
N ALA A 79 8.04 3.62 11.18
CA ALA A 79 9.25 3.98 11.91
C ALA A 79 10.45 3.07 11.56
N ASP A 80 10.18 1.79 11.26
CA ASP A 80 11.17 0.80 10.82
C ASP A 80 11.54 0.93 9.32
N GLY A 81 11.03 1.95 8.62
CA GLY A 81 11.33 2.15 7.21
C GLY A 81 10.47 1.33 6.26
N GLN A 82 9.39 0.73 6.75
CA GLN A 82 8.47 -0.09 5.99
C GLN A 82 7.25 0.73 5.55
N PRO A 83 7.17 1.22 4.30
CA PRO A 83 5.91 1.78 3.79
C PRO A 83 4.88 0.66 3.62
N VAL A 84 3.61 1.01 3.81
CA VAL A 84 2.48 0.08 3.75
C VAL A 84 1.47 0.59 2.73
N VAL A 85 1.02 -0.28 1.83
CA VAL A 85 -0.15 0.03 0.98
C VAL A 85 -1.39 -0.22 1.82
N THR A 86 -2.20 0.79 2.11
CA THR A 86 -3.43 0.64 2.89
C THR A 86 -4.65 0.91 2.05
N PHE A 87 -5.79 0.38 2.47
CA PHE A 87 -7.06 0.58 1.79
C PHE A 87 -7.93 1.56 2.57
N LEU A 88 -8.56 2.49 1.89
CA LEU A 88 -9.50 3.44 2.50
C LEU A 88 -10.86 3.35 1.82
N ARG A 89 -11.93 3.52 2.58
CA ARG A 89 -13.26 3.67 2.01
C ARG A 89 -13.38 5.03 1.31
N HIS A 90 -13.49 5.05 -0.02
CA HIS A 90 -13.71 6.28 -0.77
C HIS A 90 -15.16 6.78 -0.57
N PRO A 91 -15.43 8.11 -0.62
CA PRO A 91 -16.80 8.64 -0.51
C PRO A 91 -17.79 8.10 -1.53
N SER A 92 -17.34 7.67 -2.71
CA SER A 92 -18.19 7.00 -3.72
C SER A 92 -18.70 5.63 -3.28
N GLY A 93 -18.12 5.06 -2.23
CA GLY A 93 -18.39 3.71 -1.78
C GLY A 93 -17.37 2.67 -2.24
N SER A 94 -16.46 3.00 -3.15
CA SER A 94 -15.38 2.11 -3.59
C SER A 94 -14.25 2.03 -2.58
N LEU A 95 -13.39 1.03 -2.75
CA LEU A 95 -12.11 0.90 -2.05
C LEU A 95 -11.04 1.68 -2.82
N HIS A 96 -10.17 2.38 -2.10
CA HIS A 96 -9.08 3.16 -2.67
C HIS A 96 -7.76 2.78 -2.01
N ALA A 97 -6.74 2.46 -2.80
CA ALA A 97 -5.41 2.15 -2.29
C ALA A 97 -4.57 3.43 -2.17
N VAL A 98 -3.84 3.57 -1.06
CA VAL A 98 -2.87 4.64 -0.82
C VAL A 98 -1.62 4.05 -0.15
N VAL A 99 -0.48 4.74 -0.18
CA VAL A 99 0.72 4.31 0.56
C VAL A 99 0.92 5.16 1.79
N VAL A 100 0.95 4.58 2.97
CA VAL A 100 1.27 5.30 4.21
C VAL A 100 2.78 5.56 4.27
N CYS A 101 3.14 6.84 4.45
CA CYS A 101 4.52 7.32 4.45
C CYS A 101 4.94 7.94 5.79
N ASP A 102 3.99 8.43 6.60
CA ASP A 102 4.26 8.95 7.93
C ASP A 102 3.03 8.79 8.84
N VAL A 103 3.26 8.55 10.12
CA VAL A 103 2.21 8.53 11.14
C VAL A 103 2.67 9.36 12.34
N THR A 104 1.94 10.44 12.61
CA THR A 104 2.15 11.32 13.77
C THR A 104 0.99 11.17 14.77
N PRO A 105 1.07 11.74 15.98
CA PRO A 105 -0.04 11.66 16.94
C PRO A 105 -1.36 12.30 16.47
N SER A 106 -1.35 13.14 15.42
CA SER A 106 -2.54 13.87 14.95
C SER A 106 -2.85 13.68 13.47
N ALA A 107 -1.94 13.10 12.69
CA ALA A 107 -2.11 12.97 11.25
C ALA A 107 -1.37 11.77 10.65
N VAL A 108 -1.87 11.29 9.52
CA VAL A 108 -1.24 10.29 8.66
C VAL A 108 -0.92 10.95 7.32
N THR A 109 0.32 10.80 6.86
CA THR A 109 0.73 11.23 5.53
C THR A 109 0.72 10.03 4.61
N VAL A 110 -0.01 10.14 3.50
CA VAL A 110 -0.12 9.11 2.47
C VAL A 110 0.37 9.63 1.12
N MET A 111 0.94 8.78 0.29
CA MET A 111 1.02 8.99 -1.16
C MET A 111 -0.30 8.50 -1.76
N ASP A 112 -1.05 9.40 -2.36
CA ASP A 112 -2.33 9.11 -3.01
C ASP A 112 -2.11 8.99 -4.53
N PRO A 113 -2.36 7.81 -5.13
CA PRO A 113 -2.14 7.62 -6.55
C PRO A 113 -3.15 8.40 -7.41
N GLY A 114 -4.30 8.82 -6.90
CA GLY A 114 -5.30 9.58 -7.64
C GLY A 114 -4.73 10.90 -8.21
N PRO A 115 -4.24 11.82 -7.36
CA PRO A 115 -3.50 12.99 -7.79
C PRO A 115 -2.02 12.68 -8.12
N GLY A 116 -1.45 11.62 -7.54
CA GLY A 116 -0.01 11.32 -7.63
C GLY A 116 0.84 12.23 -6.73
N GLU A 117 0.30 12.59 -5.58
CA GLU A 117 0.89 13.53 -4.63
C GLU A 117 0.76 13.01 -3.20
N TYR A 118 1.48 13.62 -2.26
CA TYR A 118 1.24 13.34 -0.84
C TYR A 118 0.01 14.09 -0.34
N ALA A 119 -0.80 13.41 0.45
CA ALA A 119 -1.91 13.98 1.19
C ALA A 119 -1.70 13.76 2.69
N MET A 120 -2.09 14.76 3.50
CA MET A 120 -2.11 14.64 4.94
C MET A 120 -3.56 14.53 5.41
N LEU A 121 -3.86 13.45 6.11
CA LEU A 121 -5.18 13.19 6.68
C LEU A 121 -5.10 13.37 8.20
N PRO A 122 -6.09 14.04 8.84
CA PRO A 122 -6.25 13.94 10.28
C PRO A 122 -6.33 12.47 10.70
N LEU A 123 -5.65 12.10 11.79
CA LEU A 123 -5.57 10.70 12.24
C LEU A 123 -6.95 10.07 12.39
N SER A 124 -7.88 10.77 13.05
CA SER A 124 -9.26 10.31 13.23
C SER A 124 -9.97 10.03 11.90
N ARG A 125 -9.74 10.87 10.89
CA ARG A 125 -10.32 10.67 9.56
C ARG A 125 -9.72 9.46 8.86
N PHE A 126 -8.41 9.25 8.98
CA PHE A 126 -7.77 8.06 8.43
C PHE A 126 -8.33 6.79 9.08
N GLU A 127 -8.38 6.75 10.41
CA GLU A 127 -8.94 5.64 11.19
C GLU A 127 -10.39 5.34 10.80
N ASP A 128 -11.23 6.36 10.70
CA ASP A 128 -12.64 6.22 10.30
C ASP A 128 -12.81 5.59 8.91
N LEU A 129 -11.92 5.89 7.96
CA LEU A 129 -11.98 5.37 6.60
C LEU A 129 -11.36 3.98 6.48
N TRP A 130 -10.32 3.71 7.27
CA TRP A 130 -9.57 2.46 7.27
C TRP A 130 -10.30 1.33 8.02
N CYS A 131 -10.93 1.63 9.16
CA CYS A 131 -11.69 0.63 9.93
C CYS A 131 -12.91 0.09 9.18
N ARG A 132 -13.49 0.90 8.27
CA ARG A 132 -14.58 0.47 7.38
C ARG A 132 -14.17 -0.59 6.36
N VAL A 133 -12.86 -0.79 6.19
CA VAL A 133 -12.25 -1.81 5.33
C VAL A 133 -11.29 -2.67 6.16
N GLN A 134 -11.70 -2.99 7.40
CA GLN A 134 -11.08 -3.99 8.26
C GLN A 134 -9.65 -3.70 8.75
N ASN A 135 -9.17 -2.45 8.62
CA ASN A 135 -7.77 -2.09 8.93
C ASN A 135 -6.76 -2.89 8.11
N GLU A 136 -7.06 -3.19 6.86
CA GLU A 136 -6.19 -3.99 5.99
C GLU A 136 -5.13 -3.14 5.29
N GLY A 137 -3.97 -3.74 5.06
CA GLY A 137 -2.94 -3.20 4.18
C GLY A 137 -2.02 -4.30 3.65
N ILE A 138 -1.35 -4.03 2.53
CA ILE A 138 -0.32 -4.88 1.96
C ILE A 138 1.04 -4.40 2.44
N VAL A 139 1.77 -5.31 3.06
CA VAL A 139 3.18 -5.13 3.40
C VAL A 139 4.00 -5.82 2.32
N VAL A 140 4.61 -5.04 1.44
CA VAL A 140 5.53 -5.58 0.45
C VAL A 140 6.86 -5.83 1.17
N GLY A 141 7.17 -7.10 1.39
CA GLY A 141 8.41 -7.73 1.83
C GLY A 141 8.76 -7.69 3.32
N ARG A 142 8.85 -8.89 3.91
CA ARG A 142 9.88 -9.31 4.88
C ARG A 142 10.59 -10.53 4.27
N THR A 143 11.91 -10.47 4.04
CA THR A 143 12.66 -11.73 4.14
C THR A 143 12.39 -12.22 5.56
N ALA A 144 11.68 -13.34 5.73
CA ALA A 144 11.73 -14.06 6.98
C ALA A 144 13.22 -14.17 7.29
N ALA A 145 13.66 -13.58 8.40
CA ALA A 145 14.96 -13.91 8.94
C ALA A 145 15.00 -15.43 8.89
N SER A 146 15.93 -15.99 8.13
CA SER A 146 16.23 -17.41 8.20
C SER A 146 16.70 -17.61 9.63
N ALA A 147 15.73 -17.88 10.49
CA ALA A 147 15.94 -18.41 11.80
C ALA A 147 16.76 -19.66 11.55
N SER A 148 18.03 -19.55 11.91
CA SER A 148 18.92 -20.69 12.04
C SER A 148 18.19 -21.67 12.95
N ARG A 149 17.58 -22.70 12.37
CA ARG A 149 17.08 -23.81 13.17
C ARG A 149 18.28 -24.68 13.53
N PRO A 150 18.38 -25.09 14.81
CA PRO A 150 19.52 -25.85 15.32
C PRO A 150 19.68 -27.21 14.62
#